data_AF-A0A7K0CMH7-F1
#
_entry.id   AF-A0A7K0CMH7-F1
#
_cell.length_a   1.000
_cell.length_b   1.000
_cell.length_c   1.000
_cell.angle_alpha   90.00
_cell.angle_beta   90.00
_cell.angle_gamma   90.00
#
_symmetry.space_group_name_H-M   'P 1'
#
loop_
_entity.id
_entity.type
_entity.pdbx_description
1 polymer ?
#
loop_
_entity_poly.entity_id
_entity_poly.type
_entity_poly.pdbx_seq_one_letter_code
_entity_poly.pdbx_strand_id
1 'polypeptide(L)'
;MRHPRGPGPTVLALLLALTAGCTAAKERPLTPDDTVRAATRLLVDRCLTERGLTPPRPGEHRADSPEARRVTDAYFGTGRAELSLTLPGGYTVSQHTDGCLAAAQRRLYGDQGRWFRASTSVNNLKAKASPGDRAAYRELRKRALVRAAEILGR
;
A
#
# COMPACT_ATOMS: atom_id res chain seq x y z
N MET A 1 66.25 -21.95 13.94
CA MET A 1 65.06 -21.84 14.80
C MET A 1 64.47 -20.43 14.68
N ARG A 2 63.31 -20.29 14.03
CA ARG A 2 62.53 -19.04 13.97
C ARG A 2 61.05 -19.42 14.08
N HIS A 3 60.42 -19.05 15.19
CA HIS A 3 58.97 -19.15 15.37
C HIS A 3 58.27 -17.98 14.66
N PRO A 4 57.18 -18.20 13.91
CA PRO A 4 56.28 -17.12 13.54
C PRO A 4 55.38 -16.75 14.73
N ARG A 5 55.28 -15.44 14.99
CA ARG A 5 54.43 -14.84 16.02
C ARG A 5 52.97 -14.99 15.62
N GLY A 6 52.16 -15.60 16.47
CA GLY A 6 50.71 -15.67 16.29
C GLY A 6 50.05 -14.29 16.43
N PRO A 7 48.91 -14.06 15.77
CA PRO A 7 48.18 -12.80 15.87
C PRO A 7 47.65 -12.59 17.30
N GLY A 8 47.85 -11.38 17.82
CA GLY A 8 47.49 -11.01 19.20
C GLY A 8 45.97 -10.99 19.46
N PRO A 9 45.56 -11.12 20.73
CA PRO A 9 44.15 -11.25 21.16
C PRO A 9 43.27 -10.04 20.81
N THR A 10 43.86 -8.92 20.43
CA THR A 10 43.17 -7.67 20.07
C THR A 10 42.41 -7.74 18.76
N VAL A 11 42.85 -8.57 17.80
CA VAL A 11 42.17 -8.71 16.50
C VAL A 11 40.87 -9.50 16.62
N LEU A 12 40.81 -10.45 17.56
CA LEU A 12 39.62 -11.30 17.77
C LEU A 12 38.47 -10.50 18.41
N ALA A 13 38.78 -9.55 19.29
CA ALA A 13 37.77 -8.72 19.96
C ALA A 13 37.06 -7.74 19.01
N LEU A 14 37.74 -7.23 17.98
CA LEU A 14 37.14 -6.32 17.01
C LEU A 14 36.17 -7.03 16.04
N LEU A 15 36.43 -8.29 15.72
CA LEU A 15 35.55 -9.13 14.88
C LEU A 15 34.25 -9.52 15.58
N LEU A 16 34.27 -9.70 16.91
CA LEU A 16 33.06 -10.00 17.70
C LEU A 16 32.12 -8.79 17.83
N ALA A 17 32.66 -7.57 17.87
CA ALA A 17 31.86 -6.33 17.99
C ALA A 17 31.05 -5.99 16.73
N LEU A 18 31.43 -6.50 15.55
CA LEU A 18 30.73 -6.28 14.28
C LEU A 18 29.48 -7.17 14.10
N THR A 19 29.25 -8.14 14.97
CA THR A 19 28.08 -9.06 14.89
C THR A 19 26.89 -8.62 15.75
N ALA A 20 27.08 -7.65 16.65
CA ALA A 20 26.02 -7.16 17.55
C ALA A 20 25.01 -6.21 16.88
N GLY A 21 25.21 -5.88 15.59
CA GLY A 21 24.32 -5.02 14.81
C GLY A 21 23.15 -5.73 14.13
N CYS A 22 23.02 -7.06 14.24
CA CYS A 22 21.83 -7.78 13.77
C CYS A 22 20.69 -7.56 14.77
N THR A 23 20.09 -6.38 14.77
CA THR A 23 18.70 -6.23 15.19
C THR A 23 17.88 -7.06 14.21
N ALA A 24 17.65 -8.33 14.54
CA ALA A 24 16.69 -9.17 13.84
C ALA A 24 15.39 -8.36 13.78
N ALA A 25 14.99 -7.95 12.57
CA ALA A 25 13.75 -7.24 12.37
C ALA A 25 12.66 -8.08 13.02
N LYS A 26 12.04 -7.56 14.08
CA LYS A 26 11.04 -8.31 14.84
C LYS A 26 9.94 -8.71 13.85
N GLU A 27 9.86 -10.00 13.55
CA GLU A 27 8.88 -10.50 12.58
C GLU A 27 7.49 -10.07 13.04
N ARG A 28 6.82 -9.29 12.19
CA ARG A 28 5.49 -8.78 12.50
C ARG A 28 4.50 -9.91 12.18
N PRO A 29 3.60 -10.28 13.10
CA PRO A 29 2.63 -11.34 12.83
C PRO A 29 1.74 -10.96 11.64
N LEU A 30 1.45 -11.93 10.78
CA LEU A 30 0.53 -11.75 9.65
C LEU A 30 -0.89 -11.47 10.17
N THR A 31 -1.51 -10.45 9.61
CA THR A 31 -2.90 -10.10 9.89
C THR A 31 -3.83 -10.68 8.82
N PRO A 32 -5.15 -10.77 9.10
CA PRO A 32 -6.13 -11.11 8.07
C PRO A 32 -6.07 -10.17 6.85
N ASP A 33 -5.77 -8.88 7.07
CA ASP A 33 -5.60 -7.91 5.98
C ASP A 33 -4.38 -8.26 5.10
N ASP A 34 -3.28 -8.71 5.69
CA ASP A 34 -2.11 -9.16 4.94
C ASP A 34 -2.46 -10.35 4.03
N THR A 35 -3.31 -11.26 4.51
CA THR A 35 -3.79 -12.42 3.75
C THR A 35 -4.63 -11.99 2.55
N VAL A 36 -5.60 -11.10 2.76
CA VAL A 36 -6.45 -10.58 1.68
C VAL A 36 -5.62 -9.80 0.65
N ARG A 37 -4.64 -9.02 1.10
CA ARG A 37 -3.72 -8.26 0.24
C ARG A 37 -2.84 -9.20 -0.59
N ALA A 38 -2.30 -10.25 0.02
CA ALA A 38 -1.51 -11.26 -0.67
C ALA A 38 -2.36 -12.03 -1.70
N ALA A 39 -3.57 -12.46 -1.33
CA ALA A 39 -4.49 -13.13 -2.24
C ALA A 39 -4.89 -12.25 -3.43
N THR A 40 -5.13 -10.95 -3.18
CA THR A 40 -5.44 -9.98 -4.25
C THR A 40 -4.27 -9.88 -5.23
N ARG A 41 -3.03 -9.73 -4.73
CA ARG A 41 -1.83 -9.67 -5.57
C ARG A 41 -1.67 -10.93 -6.42
N LEU A 42 -1.76 -12.12 -5.81
CA LEU A 42 -1.64 -13.38 -6.52
C LEU A 42 -2.67 -13.53 -7.66
N LEU A 43 -3.92 -13.13 -7.42
CA LEU A 43 -4.97 -13.20 -8.44
C LEU A 43 -4.72 -12.21 -9.58
N VAL A 44 -4.26 -11.00 -9.27
CA VAL A 44 -3.94 -9.98 -10.27
C VAL A 44 -2.72 -10.38 -11.09
N ASP A 45 -1.64 -10.84 -10.44
CA ASP A 45 -0.40 -11.25 -11.09
C ASP A 45 -0.64 -12.41 -12.05
N ARG A 46 -1.47 -13.38 -11.64
CA ARG A 46 -1.90 -14.48 -12.49
C ARG A 46 -2.67 -13.96 -13.72
N CYS A 47 -3.65 -13.09 -13.53
CA CYS A 47 -4.42 -12.51 -14.63
C CYS A 47 -3.54 -11.73 -15.61
N LEU A 48 -2.57 -10.95 -15.12
CA LEU A 48 -1.62 -10.22 -15.96
C LEU A 48 -0.72 -11.19 -16.73
N THR A 49 -0.21 -12.24 -16.07
CA THR A 49 0.65 -13.25 -16.69
C THR A 49 -0.09 -14.04 -17.76
N GLU A 50 -1.34 -14.43 -17.51
CA GLU A 50 -2.22 -15.08 -18.50
C GLU A 50 -2.47 -14.18 -19.73
N ARG A 51 -2.32 -12.86 -19.58
CA ARG A 51 -2.37 -11.86 -20.67
C ARG A 51 -1.00 -11.56 -21.29
N GLY A 52 0.05 -12.29 -20.93
CA GLY A 52 1.41 -12.09 -21.43
C GLY A 52 2.08 -10.81 -20.91
N LEU A 53 1.61 -10.28 -19.77
CA LEU A 53 2.13 -9.05 -19.17
C LEU A 53 2.93 -9.37 -17.90
N THR A 54 4.00 -8.62 -17.67
CA THR A 54 4.82 -8.74 -16.46
C THR A 54 4.15 -7.98 -15.30
N PRO A 55 3.81 -8.64 -14.18
CA PRO A 55 3.21 -7.96 -13.03
C PRO A 55 4.17 -6.94 -12.39
N PRO A 56 3.63 -5.82 -11.86
CA PRO A 56 4.45 -4.81 -11.18
C PRO A 56 4.96 -5.33 -9.84
N ARG A 57 6.27 -5.20 -9.58
CA ARG A 57 6.85 -5.57 -8.28
C ARG A 57 6.70 -4.44 -7.27
N PRO A 58 6.43 -4.74 -5.99
CA PRO A 58 6.38 -3.71 -4.94
C PRO A 58 7.68 -2.90 -4.88
N GLY A 59 7.58 -1.58 -4.91
CA GLY A 59 8.73 -0.67 -4.85
C GLY A 59 9.48 -0.46 -6.16
N GLU A 60 9.12 -1.19 -7.23
CA GLU A 60 9.69 -0.96 -8.55
C GLU A 60 9.00 0.24 -9.21
N HIS A 61 9.79 1.28 -9.54
CA HIS A 61 9.30 2.41 -10.32
C HIS A 61 9.61 2.14 -11.79
N ARG A 62 8.58 1.85 -12.59
CA ARG A 62 8.72 1.78 -14.05
C ARG A 62 8.62 3.20 -14.61
N ALA A 63 9.54 3.54 -15.51
CA ALA A 63 9.39 4.73 -16.35
C ALA A 63 8.08 4.63 -17.14
N ASP A 64 7.43 5.78 -17.41
CA ASP A 64 6.28 5.82 -18.30
C ASP A 64 6.69 5.27 -19.66
N SER A 65 6.11 4.14 -20.03
CA SER A 65 6.43 3.39 -21.23
C SER A 65 5.16 2.76 -21.80
N PRO A 66 5.13 2.42 -23.10
CA PRO A 66 4.00 1.72 -23.68
C PRO A 66 3.67 0.41 -22.96
N GLU A 67 4.68 -0.30 -22.46
CA GLU A 67 4.47 -1.52 -21.67
C GLU A 67 3.82 -1.20 -20.32
N ALA A 68 4.29 -0.17 -19.61
CA ALA A 68 3.72 0.24 -18.33
C ALA A 68 2.24 0.66 -18.47
N ARG A 69 1.89 1.33 -19.58
CA ARG A 69 0.50 1.67 -19.91
C ARG A 69 -0.35 0.42 -20.16
N ARG A 70 0.13 -0.54 -20.96
CA ARG A 70 -0.58 -1.83 -21.16
C ARG A 70 -0.81 -2.58 -19.85
N VAL A 71 0.17 -2.60 -18.95
CA VAL A 71 0.02 -3.21 -17.62
C VAL A 71 -1.03 -2.47 -16.80
N THR A 72 -0.99 -1.13 -16.80
CA THR A 72 -1.96 -0.28 -16.09
C THR A 72 -3.38 -0.51 -16.61
N ASP A 73 -3.57 -0.48 -17.92
CA ASP A 73 -4.83 -0.74 -18.61
C ASP A 73 -5.37 -2.14 -18.29
N ALA A 74 -4.50 -3.16 -18.31
CA ALA A 74 -4.91 -4.52 -17.96
C ALA A 74 -5.22 -4.69 -16.46
N TYR A 75 -4.49 -3.97 -15.61
CA TYR A 75 -4.66 -4.00 -14.15
C TYR A 75 -5.99 -3.36 -13.75
N PHE A 76 -6.22 -2.12 -14.20
CA PHE A 76 -7.38 -1.32 -13.80
C PHE A 76 -8.61 -1.52 -14.68
N GLY A 77 -8.46 -1.98 -15.92
CA GLY A 77 -9.52 -2.00 -16.93
C GLY A 77 -9.50 -0.75 -17.81
N THR A 78 -10.12 -0.87 -18.98
CA THR A 78 -10.25 0.21 -19.98
C THR A 78 -11.67 0.33 -20.53
N GLY A 79 -12.56 -0.60 -20.17
CA GLY A 79 -13.97 -0.54 -20.50
C GLY A 79 -14.69 0.63 -19.83
N ARG A 80 -16.00 0.77 -20.06
CA ARG A 80 -16.78 1.78 -19.32
C ARG A 80 -16.79 1.42 -17.84
N ALA A 81 -16.53 2.41 -16.99
CA ALA A 81 -16.73 2.24 -15.56
C ALA A 81 -18.22 2.06 -15.25
N GLU A 82 -18.59 0.92 -14.66
CA GLU A 82 -19.99 0.61 -14.31
C GLU A 82 -20.27 0.81 -12.82
N LEU A 83 -19.23 1.01 -12.01
CA LEU A 83 -19.35 1.29 -10.58
C LEU A 83 -19.01 2.75 -10.33
N SER A 84 -19.91 3.45 -9.65
CA SER A 84 -19.78 4.86 -9.34
C SER A 84 -20.45 5.20 -8.02
N LEU A 85 -19.83 6.09 -7.25
CA LEU A 85 -20.39 6.62 -6.00
C LEU A 85 -20.04 8.10 -5.88
N THR A 86 -21.07 8.94 -5.84
CA THR A 86 -20.93 10.37 -5.53
C THR A 86 -20.89 10.57 -4.02
N LEU A 87 -19.83 11.21 -3.56
CA LEU A 87 -19.61 11.57 -2.16
C LEU A 87 -20.35 12.89 -1.84
N PRO A 88 -20.68 13.17 -0.55
CA PRO A 88 -21.38 14.40 -0.17
C PRO A 88 -20.71 15.73 -0.55
N GLY A 89 -19.44 15.71 -0.96
CA GLY A 89 -18.72 16.87 -1.48
C GLY A 89 -18.81 17.06 -3.00
N GLY A 90 -19.64 16.27 -3.70
CA GLY A 90 -19.78 16.32 -5.16
C GLY A 90 -18.74 15.50 -5.94
N TYR A 91 -17.70 15.00 -5.28
CA TYR A 91 -16.70 14.12 -5.90
C TYR A 91 -17.30 12.74 -6.20
N THR A 92 -17.08 12.26 -7.42
CA THR A 92 -17.47 10.90 -7.82
C THR A 92 -16.24 10.00 -7.85
N VAL A 93 -16.33 8.88 -7.13
CA VAL A 93 -15.37 7.78 -7.24
C VAL A 93 -15.95 6.78 -8.23
N SER A 94 -15.19 6.38 -9.23
CA SER A 94 -15.58 5.37 -10.22
C SER A 94 -14.59 4.22 -10.25
N GLN A 95 -15.06 3.05 -10.68
CA GLN A 95 -14.25 1.87 -10.89
C GLN A 95 -14.74 1.11 -12.13
N HIS A 96 -13.78 0.65 -12.93
CA HIS A 96 -14.00 -0.30 -14.01
C HIS A 96 -14.44 -1.66 -13.45
N THR A 97 -15.38 -2.31 -14.14
CA THR A 97 -15.78 -3.70 -13.84
C THR A 97 -14.98 -4.71 -14.64
N ASP A 98 -14.17 -4.25 -15.59
CA ASP A 98 -13.16 -5.04 -16.28
C ASP A 98 -11.76 -4.87 -15.65
N GLY A 99 -10.77 -5.55 -16.23
CA GLY A 99 -9.40 -5.57 -15.71
C GLY A 99 -9.14 -6.64 -14.63
N CYS A 100 -7.87 -6.86 -14.35
CA CYS A 100 -7.41 -7.91 -13.45
C CYS A 100 -7.78 -7.62 -11.99
N LEU A 101 -7.78 -6.35 -11.57
CA LEU A 101 -8.20 -5.99 -10.21
C LEU A 101 -9.69 -6.26 -9.98
N ALA A 102 -10.55 -5.88 -10.93
CA ALA A 102 -11.99 -6.14 -10.81
C ALA A 102 -12.30 -7.64 -10.77
N ALA A 103 -11.61 -8.44 -11.58
CA ALA A 103 -11.73 -9.90 -11.57
C ALA A 103 -11.29 -10.50 -10.21
N ALA A 104 -10.16 -10.06 -9.66
CA ALA A 104 -9.71 -10.48 -8.34
C ALA A 104 -10.73 -10.11 -7.23
N GLN A 105 -11.28 -8.90 -7.29
CA GLN A 105 -12.30 -8.44 -6.34
C GLN A 105 -13.57 -9.29 -6.42
N ARG A 106 -14.08 -9.59 -7.61
CA ARG A 106 -15.22 -10.52 -7.76
C ARG A 106 -14.91 -11.90 -7.18
N ARG A 107 -13.69 -12.41 -7.40
CA ARG A 107 -13.31 -13.74 -6.92
C ARG A 107 -13.21 -13.81 -5.39
N LEU A 108 -12.75 -12.75 -4.74
CA LEU A 108 -12.53 -12.69 -3.29
C LEU A 108 -13.79 -12.30 -2.52
N TYR A 109 -14.57 -11.35 -3.04
CA TYR A 109 -15.67 -10.73 -2.31
C TYR A 109 -17.05 -11.08 -2.88
N GLY A 110 -17.11 -11.75 -4.03
CA GLY A 110 -18.35 -12.09 -4.73
C GLY A 110 -18.93 -10.87 -5.44
N ASP A 111 -19.86 -10.17 -4.76
CA ASP A 111 -20.53 -8.99 -5.30
C ASP A 111 -19.60 -7.78 -5.28
N GLN A 112 -18.96 -7.51 -6.43
CA GLN A 112 -18.07 -6.37 -6.60
C GLN A 112 -18.77 -5.03 -6.35
N GLY A 113 -20.06 -4.90 -6.69
CA GLY A 113 -20.79 -3.64 -6.48
C GLY A 113 -21.07 -3.37 -5.01
N ARG A 114 -21.45 -4.39 -4.24
CA ARG A 114 -21.62 -4.31 -2.79
C ARG A 114 -20.29 -4.01 -2.10
N TRP A 115 -19.23 -4.71 -2.48
CA TRP A 115 -17.88 -4.42 -2.01
C TRP A 115 -17.50 -2.97 -2.35
N PHE A 116 -17.51 -2.56 -3.62
CA PHE A 116 -17.17 -1.21 -4.05
C PHE A 116 -17.83 -0.13 -3.18
N ARG A 117 -19.15 -0.22 -2.96
CA ARG A 117 -19.87 0.73 -2.08
C ARG A 117 -19.37 0.73 -0.64
N ALA A 118 -19.07 -0.43 -0.06
CA ALA A 118 -18.51 -0.55 1.28
C ALA A 118 -17.08 0.03 1.36
N SER A 119 -16.17 -0.35 0.44
CA SER A 119 -14.80 0.24 0.34
C SER A 119 -14.87 1.73 0.31
N THR A 120 -15.61 2.24 -0.68
CA THR A 120 -15.57 3.64 -1.01
C THR A 120 -16.18 4.42 0.13
N SER A 121 -17.14 3.86 0.85
CA SER A 121 -17.67 4.48 2.06
C SER A 121 -16.64 4.52 3.20
N VAL A 122 -15.99 3.41 3.52
CA VAL A 122 -15.03 3.32 4.64
C VAL A 122 -13.75 4.11 4.36
N ASN A 123 -13.24 4.04 3.13
CA ASN A 123 -12.05 4.78 2.72
C ASN A 123 -12.30 6.30 2.57
N ASN A 124 -13.56 6.73 2.60
CA ASN A 124 -13.94 8.14 2.49
C ASN A 124 -14.81 8.62 3.65
N LEU A 125 -14.70 8.03 4.85
CA LEU A 125 -15.51 8.41 6.02
C LEU A 125 -15.47 9.92 6.31
N LYS A 126 -14.29 10.55 6.21
CA LYS A 126 -14.14 12.00 6.39
C LYS A 126 -14.96 12.82 5.38
N ALA A 127 -14.99 12.39 4.12
CA ALA A 127 -15.79 13.06 3.09
C ALA A 127 -17.30 12.78 3.27
N LYS A 128 -17.65 11.63 3.87
CA LYS A 128 -19.04 11.23 4.15
C LYS A 128 -19.62 11.79 5.45
N ALA A 129 -18.77 12.24 6.38
CA ALA A 129 -19.19 12.86 7.64
C ALA A 129 -20.13 14.05 7.38
N SER A 130 -21.02 14.38 8.32
CA SER A 130 -21.99 15.48 8.14
C SER A 130 -21.27 16.83 7.93
N PRO A 131 -21.91 17.84 7.33
CA PRO A 131 -21.31 19.18 7.22
C PRO A 131 -20.81 19.73 8.57
N GLY A 132 -21.56 19.47 9.65
CA GLY A 132 -21.20 19.85 11.02
C GLY A 132 -19.93 19.14 11.51
N ASP A 133 -19.87 17.81 11.37
CA ASP A 133 -18.67 17.02 11.76
C ASP A 133 -17.43 17.45 10.98
N ARG A 134 -17.59 17.71 9.68
CA ARG A 134 -16.49 18.21 8.83
C ARG A 134 -16.02 19.58 9.28
N ALA A 135 -16.92 20.46 9.73
CA ALA A 135 -16.56 21.76 10.29
C ALA A 135 -15.83 21.63 11.63
N ALA A 136 -16.34 20.80 12.54
CA ALA A 136 -15.72 20.51 13.83
C ALA A 136 -14.30 19.93 13.66
N TYR A 137 -14.13 18.95 12.75
CA TYR A 137 -12.81 18.40 12.44
C TYR A 137 -11.82 19.47 11.93
N ARG A 138 -12.27 20.39 11.06
CA ARG A 138 -11.40 21.46 10.55
C ARG A 138 -10.91 22.38 11.66
N GLU A 139 -11.80 22.74 12.58
CA GLU A 139 -11.47 23.59 13.72
C GLU A 139 -10.50 22.88 14.69
N LEU A 140 -10.78 21.62 15.03
CA LEU A 140 -9.89 20.80 15.86
C LEU A 140 -8.50 20.65 15.23
N ARG A 141 -8.42 20.40 13.93
CA ARG A 141 -7.15 20.32 13.21
C ARG A 141 -6.39 21.65 13.23
N LYS A 142 -7.08 22.77 13.04
CA LYS A 142 -6.46 24.11 13.10
C LYS A 142 -5.81 24.35 14.47
N ARG A 143 -6.54 24.07 15.56
CA ARG A 143 -6.04 24.19 16.93
C ARG A 143 -4.85 23.26 17.20
N ALA A 144 -4.93 22.02 16.75
CA ALA A 144 -3.85 21.05 16.90
C ALA A 144 -2.55 21.51 16.21
N LEU A 145 -2.67 22.11 15.02
CA LEU A 145 -1.51 22.64 14.30
C LEU A 145 -0.89 23.86 14.98
N VAL A 146 -1.71 24.78 15.49
CA VAL A 146 -1.21 25.93 16.29
C VAL A 146 -0.46 25.44 17.52
N ARG A 147 -1.06 24.53 18.28
CA ARG A 147 -0.42 23.96 19.48
C ARG A 147 0.86 23.20 19.15
N ALA A 148 0.90 22.49 18.02
CA ALA A 148 2.12 21.83 17.57
C ALA A 148 3.23 22.84 17.20
N ALA A 149 2.89 23.98 16.60
CA ALA A 149 3.87 25.04 16.32
C ALA A 149 4.44 25.63 17.61
N GLU A 150 3.59 25.95 18.59
CA GLU A 150 4.01 26.44 19.91
C GLU A 150 4.97 25.47 20.61
N ILE A 151 4.65 24.17 20.62
CA ILE A 151 5.52 23.13 21.21
C ILE A 151 6.87 23.03 20.48
N LEU A 152 6.87 23.23 19.16
CA LEU A 152 8.07 23.13 18.33
C LEU A 152 8.85 24.45 18.23
N GLY A 153 8.43 25.51 18.94
CA GLY A 153 9.09 26.82 18.91
C GLY A 153 9.06 27.48 17.53
N ARG A 154 7.99 27.25 16.75
CA ARG A 154 7.76 27.85 15.43
C ARG A 154 6.72 28.95 15.48
#